data_AF-A0A931YDF9-F1
#
_entry.id   AF-A0A931YDF9-F1
#
_cell.length_a   1.000
_cell.length_b   1.000
_cell.length_c   1.000
_cell.angle_alpha   90.00
_cell.angle_beta   90.00
_cell.angle_gamma   90.00
#
_symmetry.space_group_name_H-M   'P 1'
#
loop_
_entity.id
_entity.type
_entity.pdbx_description
1 polymer ?
#
loop_
_entity_poly.entity_id
_entity_poly.type
_entity_poly.pdbx_seq_one_letter_code
_entity_poly.pdbx_strand_id
1 'polypeptide(L)' 'MSKFKLISKFQPTGDQPTAIEKLTEGVFAGAKAQTLLGVTGSGK' A
#
# COMPACT_ATOMS: atom_id res chain seq x y z
N MET A 1 1.62 15.78 -15.93
CA MET A 1 1.17 15.37 -14.59
C MET A 1 2.32 15.52 -13.61
N SER A 2 2.08 16.05 -12.42
CA SER A 2 3.07 16.07 -11.34
C SER A 2 3.21 14.69 -10.72
N LYS A 3 4.42 14.30 -10.33
CA LYS A 3 4.64 13.06 -9.58
C LYS A 3 4.03 13.20 -8.18
N PHE A 4 3.32 12.18 -7.72
CA PHE A 4 2.88 12.10 -6.33
C PHE A 4 4.10 12.05 -5.40
N LYS A 5 4.11 12.86 -4.35
CA LYS A 5 5.17 12.88 -3.34
C LYS A 5 4.55 12.66 -1.96
N LEU A 6 4.77 11.48 -1.39
CA LEU A 6 4.35 11.17 -0.03
C LEU A 6 5.25 11.90 0.99
N ILE A 7 4.64 12.59 1.95
CA ILE A 7 5.33 13.20 3.10
C ILE A 7 4.82 12.54 4.36
N SER A 8 5.70 11.87 5.10
CA SER A 8 5.39 11.20 6.36
C SER A 8 6.59 11.27 7.29
N LYS A 9 6.33 11.35 8.60
CA LYS A 9 7.35 11.18 9.65
C LYS A 9 7.66 9.70 9.93
N PHE A 10 6.81 8.80 9.45
CA PHE A 10 6.88 7.37 9.67
C PHE A 10 7.25 6.64 8.37
N GLN A 11 8.05 5.59 8.52
CA GLN A 11 8.35 4.64 7.46
C GLN A 11 7.39 3.45 7.58
N PRO A 12 7.08 2.74 6.49
CA PRO A 12 6.31 1.51 6.56
C PRO A 12 6.97 0.51 7.51
N THR A 13 6.18 -0.09 8.40
CA THR A 13 6.65 -1.08 9.39
C THR A 13 5.71 -2.27 9.48
N GLY A 14 6.14 -3.36 10.15
CA GLY A 14 5.36 -4.60 10.25
C GLY A 14 5.03 -5.15 8.87
N ASP A 15 3.76 -5.46 8.62
CA ASP A 15 3.30 -6.03 7.35
C ASP A 15 3.05 -4.97 6.25
N GLN A 16 3.18 -3.68 6.57
CA GLN A 16 2.89 -2.60 5.64
C GLN A 16 3.75 -2.65 4.36
N PRO A 17 5.09 -2.89 4.40
CA PRO A 17 5.90 -2.95 3.18
C PRO A 17 5.40 -4.01 2.20
N THR A 18 5.12 -5.22 2.68
CA THR A 18 4.62 -6.33 1.85
C THR A 18 3.20 -6.08 1.34
N ALA A 19 2.35 -5.44 2.13
CA ALA A 19 1.01 -5.04 1.67
C ALA A 19 1.08 -4.00 0.54
N ILE A 20 1.97 -3.02 0.67
CA ILE A 20 2.21 -2.00 -0.37
C ILE A 20 2.69 -2.67 -1.66
N GLU A 21 3.67 -3.56 -1.57
CA GLU A 21 4.23 -4.30 -2.71
C GLU A 21 3.14 -5.07 -3.46
N LYS A 22 2.41 -5.95 -2.77
CA LYS A 22 1.35 -6.78 -3.38
C LYS A 22 0.26 -5.98 -4.06
N LEU A 23 -0.22 -4.91 -3.40
CA LEU A 23 -1.27 -4.07 -3.99
C LEU A 23 -0.76 -3.31 -5.22
N THR A 24 0.49 -2.84 -5.16
CA THR A 24 1.15 -2.13 -6.26
C THR A 24 1.33 -3.06 -7.46
N GLU A 25 1.79 -4.29 -7.24
CA GLU A 25 1.88 -5.32 -8.27
C GLU A 25 0.53 -5.60 -8.91
N GLY A 26 -0.53 -5.77 -8.12
CA GLY A 26 -1.87 -6.00 -8.65
C GLY A 26 -2.39 -4.83 -9.50
N VAL A 27 -2.06 -3.58 -9.13
CA VAL A 27 -2.38 -2.39 -9.95
C VAL A 27 -1.65 -2.47 -11.29
N PHE A 28 -0.35 -2.75 -11.29
CA PHE A 28 0.43 -2.86 -12.52
C PHE A 28 0.03 -4.06 -13.38
N ALA A 29 -0.45 -5.14 -12.78
CA ALA A 29 -0.98 -6.30 -13.47
C ALA A 29 -2.41 -6.08 -14.03
N GLY A 30 -3.04 -4.94 -13.77
CA GLY A 30 -4.39 -4.63 -14.24
C GLY A 30 -5.50 -5.37 -13.49
N ALA A 31 -5.26 -5.77 -12.23
CA ALA A 31 -6.28 -6.41 -11.40
C ALA A 31 -7.45 -5.43 -11.18
N LYS A 32 -8.67 -5.84 -11.56
CA LYS A 32 -9.87 -5.00 -11.45
C LYS A 32 -10.33 -4.74 -10.02
N ALA A 33 -10.04 -5.67 -9.11
CA ALA A 33 -10.39 -5.59 -7.71
C ALA A 33 -9.28 -6.21 -6.86
N GLN A 34 -9.02 -5.59 -5.72
CA GLN A 34 -8.07 -6.07 -4.71
C GLN A 34 -8.64 -5.77 -3.32
N THR A 35 -8.28 -6.57 -2.32
CA THR A 35 -8.73 -6.37 -0.94
C THR A 35 -7.53 -6.30 -0.01
N LEU A 36 -7.42 -5.20 0.73
CA LEU A 36 -6.43 -5.06 1.79
C LEU A 36 -7.08 -5.46 3.12
N LEU A 37 -6.90 -6.73 3.51
CA LEU A 37 -7.33 -7.18 4.83
C LEU A 37 -6.29 -6.76 5.86
N GLY A 38 -6.73 -6.10 6.92
CA GLY A 38 -5.87 -5.97 8.09
C GLY A 38 -6.62 -5.58 9.34
N VAL A 39 -5.92 -5.72 10.44
CA VAL A 39 -6.46 -5.56 11.79
C VAL A 39 -6.66 -4.08 12.19
N THR A 40 -7.47 -3.84 13.20
CA THR A 40 -7.65 -2.50 13.79
C THR A 40 -6.30 -1.97 14.29
N GLY A 41 -6.00 -0.70 14.02
CA GLY A 41 -4.77 -0.04 14.47
C GLY A 41 -3.52 -0.31 13.62
N SER A 42 -3.62 -1.06 12.52
CA SER A 42 -2.44 -1.40 11.69
C SER A 42 -1.97 -0.27 10.76
N GLY A 43 -2.64 0.88 10.75
CA GLY A 43 -2.33 1.98 9.84
C GLY A 43 -2.66 1.70 8.37
N LYS A 44 -3.64 0.82 8.10
CA LYS A 44 -4.36 0.81 6.80
C LYS A 44 -5.32 2.00 6.77
#